data_AF-A0A174DDH9-F1
#
_entry.id   AF-A0A174DDH9-F1
#
_cell.length_a   1.000
_cell.length_b   1.000
_cell.length_c   1.000
_cell.angle_alpha   90.00
_cell.angle_beta   90.00
_cell.angle_gamma   90.00
#
_symmetry.space_group_name_H-M   'P 1'
#
loop_
_entity.id
_entity.type
_entity.pdbx_description
1 polymer ?
#
loop_
_entity_poly.entity_id
_entity_poly.type
_entity_poly.pdbx_seq_one_letter_code
_entity_poly.pdbx_strand_id
1 'polypeptide(L)' 'MLGGITPKANKKERAKQLIYELAETNSVVKSEDIVNLAEEKGISKRTLENAKKELGIKGKRIGESWYWKLDEIVKP' A
#
# COMPACT_ATOMS: atom_id res chain seq x y z
N MET A 1 -21.31 21.04 -6.09
CA MET A 1 -20.55 19.93 -6.69
C MET A 1 -19.18 20.46 -7.10
N LEU A 2 -18.09 20.01 -6.47
CA LEU A 2 -16.72 20.29 -6.96
C LEU A 2 -15.85 19.05 -6.74
N GLY A 3 -16.15 18.01 -7.52
CA GLY A 3 -15.28 16.84 -7.67
C GLY A 3 -14.09 17.22 -8.55
N GLY A 4 -13.08 17.84 -7.94
CA GLY A 4 -11.80 18.13 -8.59
C GLY A 4 -10.78 17.05 -8.28
N ILE A 5 -10.92 15.85 -8.87
CA ILE A 5 -9.85 14.83 -8.79
C ILE A 5 -9.06 14.89 -10.08
N THR A 6 -7.97 15.66 -10.04
CA THR A 6 -7.01 15.80 -11.13
C THR A 6 -6.32 14.46 -11.46
N PRO A 7 -6.35 13.98 -12.72
CA PRO A 7 -5.67 12.74 -13.11
C PRO A 7 -4.19 13.03 -13.41
N LYS A 8 -3.38 13.28 -12.38
CA LYS A 8 -1.91 13.38 -12.52
C LYS A 8 -1.12 12.69 -11.41
N ALA A 9 -1.75 12.25 -10.33
CA ALA A 9 -1.13 11.55 -9.19
C ALA A 9 -1.05 10.02 -9.36
N ASN A 10 -1.15 9.52 -10.59
CA ASN A 10 -1.53 8.14 -10.92
C ASN A 10 -0.68 7.03 -10.27
N LYS A 11 0.64 7.19 -10.08
CA LYS A 11 1.47 6.09 -9.55
C LYS A 11 1.46 5.99 -8.03
N LYS A 12 1.47 7.13 -7.33
CA LYS A 12 1.46 7.18 -5.86
C LYS A 12 0.08 6.85 -5.31
N GLU A 13 -0.97 7.41 -5.93
CA GLU A 13 -2.34 7.07 -5.53
C GLU A 13 -2.66 5.60 -5.80
N ARG A 14 -2.23 5.02 -6.92
CA ARG A 14 -2.38 3.58 -7.16
C ARG A 14 -1.69 2.73 -6.10
N ALA A 15 -0.50 3.14 -5.63
CA ALA A 15 0.18 2.44 -4.55
C ALA A 15 -0.61 2.50 -3.24
N LYS A 16 -1.16 3.67 -2.89
CA LYS A 16 -2.02 3.80 -1.70
C LYS A 16 -3.31 2.98 -1.86
N GLN A 17 -3.97 3.05 -3.01
CA GLN A 17 -5.19 2.26 -3.29
C GLN A 17 -4.94 0.75 -3.21
N LEU A 18 -3.83 0.25 -3.78
CA LEU A 18 -3.47 -1.17 -3.67
C LEU A 18 -3.35 -1.59 -2.20
N ILE A 19 -2.70 -0.76 -1.38
CA ILE A 19 -2.55 -1.02 0.05
C ILE A 19 -3.92 -1.01 0.75
N TYR A 20 -4.81 -0.07 0.43
CA TYR A 20 -6.17 -0.03 0.99
C TYR A 20 -7.04 -1.22 0.57
N GLU A 21 -6.97 -1.63 -0.71
CA GLU A 21 -7.67 -2.81 -1.25
C GLU A 21 -7.24 -4.08 -0.52
N LEU A 22 -5.94 -4.21 -0.27
CA LEU A 22 -5.40 -5.30 0.53
C LEU A 22 -5.81 -5.20 2.01
N ALA A 23 -5.86 -3.99 2.58
CA ALA A 23 -6.26 -3.75 3.97
C ALA A 23 -7.72 -4.13 4.24
N GLU A 24 -8.58 -4.00 3.23
CA GLU A 24 -10.01 -4.29 3.34
C GLU A 24 -10.29 -5.79 3.47
N THR A 25 -9.45 -6.62 2.85
CA THR A 25 -9.56 -8.08 2.87
C THR A 25 -8.61 -8.74 3.85
N ASN A 26 -7.45 -8.12 4.13
CA ASN A 26 -6.37 -8.68 4.92
C ASN A 26 -5.84 -7.66 5.94
N SER A 27 -5.87 -8.02 7.22
CA SER A 27 -5.25 -7.22 8.29
C SER A 27 -3.71 -7.18 8.20
N VAL A 28 -3.11 -8.23 7.64
CA VAL A 28 -1.65 -8.36 7.45
C VAL A 28 -1.32 -8.96 6.09
N VAL A 29 -0.33 -8.40 5.40
CA VAL A 29 0.13 -8.91 4.08
C VAL A 29 1.63 -9.04 4.08
N LYS A 30 2.17 -10.10 3.46
CA LYS A 30 3.62 -10.28 3.35
C LYS A 30 4.21 -9.16 2.47
N SER A 31 5.36 -8.62 2.87
CA SER A 31 6.12 -7.61 2.11
C SER A 31 6.38 -8.06 0.68
N GLU A 32 6.65 -9.35 0.50
CA GLU A 32 7.02 -9.92 -0.80
C GLU A 32 5.80 -9.96 -1.74
N ASP A 33 4.66 -10.44 -1.25
CA ASP A 33 3.39 -10.46 -1.99
C ASP A 33 2.94 -9.05 -2.40
N ILE A 34 2.99 -8.08 -1.47
CA ILE A 34 2.56 -6.70 -1.79
C ILE A 34 3.51 -6.03 -2.79
N VAL A 35 4.81 -6.34 -2.74
CA VAL A 35 5.79 -5.84 -3.71
C VAL A 35 5.58 -6.48 -5.08
N ASN A 36 5.39 -7.80 -5.15
CA ASN A 36 5.09 -8.50 -6.41
C ASN A 36 3.80 -7.97 -7.06
N LEU A 37 2.70 -7.83 -6.29
CA LEU A 37 1.44 -7.24 -6.78
C LEU A 37 1.62 -5.80 -7.26
N ALA A 38 2.43 -5.01 -6.55
CA ALA A 38 2.73 -3.64 -6.94
C ALA A 38 3.51 -3.62 -8.26
N GLU A 39 4.55 -4.44 -8.40
CA GLU A 39 5.36 -4.53 -9.62
C GLU A 39 4.52 -4.99 -10.82
N GLU A 40 3.61 -5.94 -10.63
CA GLU A 40 2.67 -6.40 -11.66
C GLU A 40 1.73 -5.26 -12.11
N LYS A 41 1.28 -4.40 -11.18
CA LYS A 41 0.51 -3.18 -11.50
C LYS A 41 1.39 -2.01 -12.00
N GLY A 42 2.68 -2.22 -12.23
CA GLY A 42 3.63 -1.21 -12.70
C GLY A 42 4.06 -0.18 -11.64
N ILE A 43 3.94 -0.53 -10.36
CA ILE A 43 4.29 0.27 -9.21
C ILE A 43 5.62 -0.24 -8.65
N SER A 44 6.69 0.53 -8.84
CA SER A 44 7.99 0.18 -8.29
C SER A 44 7.97 0.10 -6.76
N LYS A 45 8.76 -0.80 -6.17
CA LYS A 45 8.97 -0.93 -4.72
C LYS A 45 9.17 0.43 -4.02
N ARG A 46 9.97 1.33 -4.61
CA ARG A 46 10.22 2.68 -4.07
C ARG A 46 8.94 3.51 -3.91
N THR A 47 8.00 3.39 -4.85
CA THR A 47 6.70 4.08 -4.78
C THR A 47 5.83 3.46 -3.68
N LEU A 48 5.84 2.14 -3.57
CA LEU A 48 5.12 1.41 -2.54
C LEU A 48 5.62 1.75 -1.12
N GLU A 49 6.93 1.85 -0.93
CA GLU A 49 7.51 2.26 0.37
C GLU A 49 7.22 3.73 0.70
N ASN A 50 7.18 4.62 -0.30
CA ASN A 50 6.71 5.99 -0.07
C ASN A 50 5.25 6.01 0.38
N ALA A 51 4.37 5.25 -0.30
CA ALA A 51 2.97 5.13 0.09
C ALA A 51 2.83 4.55 1.51
N LYS A 52 3.57 3.48 1.83
CA LYS A 52 3.65 2.89 3.17
C LYS A 52 3.99 3.93 4.24
N LYS A 53 5.02 4.73 3.98
CA LYS A 53 5.51 5.77 4.89
C LYS A 53 4.48 6.89 5.08
N GLU A 54 3.84 7.32 4.00
CA GLU A 54 2.74 8.31 4.08
C GLU A 54 1.54 7.77 4.85
N LEU A 55 1.23 6.48 4.73
CA LEU A 55 0.13 5.82 5.43
C LEU A 55 0.48 5.43 6.88
N GLY A 56 1.72 5.63 7.33
CA GLY A 56 2.14 5.29 8.70
C GLY A 56 2.19 3.79 9.00
N ILE A 57 2.26 2.93 7.97
CA ILE A 57 2.16 1.48 8.13
C ILE A 57 3.44 0.91 8.73
N LYS A 58 3.26 0.10 9.78
CA LYS A 58 4.37 -0.62 10.42
C LYS A 58 4.61 -1.97 9.76
N GLY A 59 5.89 -2.31 9.59
CA GLY A 59 6.30 -3.66 9.25
C GLY A 59 6.47 -4.50 10.52
N LYS A 60 5.95 -5.73 10.53
CA LYS A 60 6.22 -6.74 11.56
C LYS A 60 6.94 -7.91 10.90
N ARG A 61 8.07 -8.34 11.47
CA ARG A 61 8.71 -9.59 11.10
C ARG A 61 7.98 -10.74 11.79
N ILE A 62 7.55 -11.73 11.02
CA ILE A 62 6.90 -12.95 11.51
C ILE A 62 7.68 -14.12 10.90
N GLY A 63 8.41 -14.83 11.76
CA GLY A 63 9.39 -15.85 11.33
C GLY A 63 10.54 -15.24 10.52
N GLU A 64 10.73 -15.73 9.30
CA GLU A 64 11.77 -15.28 8.36
C GLU A 64 11.28 -14.23 7.37
N SER A 65 9.99 -13.90 7.39
CA SER A 65 9.38 -12.98 6.43
C SER A 65 8.90 -11.69 7.09
N TRP A 66 8.89 -10.62 6.31
CA TRP A 66 8.32 -9.34 6.71
C TRP A 66 6.86 -9.24 6.29
N TYR A 67 6.04 -8.70 7.17
CA TYR A 67 4.62 -8.47 6.96
C TYR A 67 4.28 -7.01 7.24
N TRP A 68 3.30 -6.48 6.53
CA TRP A 68 2.79 -5.13 6.67
C TRP A 68 1.49 -5.22 7.43
N LYS A 69 1.36 -4.46 8.52
CA LYS A 69 0.12 -4.36 9.27
C LYS A 69 -0.78 -3.33 8.61
N LEU A 70 -1.74 -3.81 7.83
CA LEU A 70 -2.69 -2.97 7.14
C LEU A 70 -3.89 -2.61 8.02
N ASP A 71 -4.11 -3.37 9.09
CA ASP A 71 -5.10 -3.09 10.14
C ASP A 71 -4.93 -1.71 10.82
N GLU A 72 -3.69 -1.24 10.96
CA GLU A 72 -3.40 0.07 11.57
C GLU A 72 -3.64 1.24 10.60
N ILE A 73 -4.09 0.98 9.37
CA ILE A 73 -4.37 2.05 8.40
C ILE A 73 -5.69 2.71 8.73
N VAL A 74 -5.61 3.96 9.20
CA VAL A 74 -6.78 4.82 9.37
C VAL A 74 -7.24 5.27 7.97
N LYS A 75 -8.38 4.77 7.50
CA LYS A 75 -9.07 5.34 6.33
C LYS A 75 -9.58 6.74 6.76
N PRO A 76 -9.19 7.83 6.08
CA PRO A 76 -9.70 9.17 6.37
C PRO A 76 -11.19 9.30 6.05
#